data_AF-A0A815K9Z2-F1
#
_entry.id   AF-A0A815K9Z2-F1
#
_cell.length_a   1.000
_cell.length_b   1.000
_cell.length_c   1.000
_cell.angle_alpha   90.00
_cell.angle_beta   90.00
_cell.angle_gamma   90.00
#
_symmetry.space_group_name_H-M   'P 1'
#
loop_
_entity.id
_entity.type
_entity.pdbx_description
1 polymer ?
#
loop_
_entity_poly.entity_id
_entity_poly.type
_entity_poly.pdbx_seq_one_letter_code
_entity_poly.pdbx_strand_id
1 'polypeptide(L)'
;MDGVAAYANVFSDEFNRMGVVLHNTNKDKYAKYGLDEYNLAPGQLLFHPGPNNTRACIRFTVPSADTYHIDAVFFTTAGPEIPGPSTDIHLSINNVELRSLWLKRNIGRFAFDNIYLNEGDYLQFEIGNGEDKNFLHDGVQLNITITADTN
;
A
#
# COMPACT_ATOMS: atom_id res chain seq x y z
N MET A 1 -8.99 -0.70 -33.76
CA MET A 1 -8.19 -1.93 -33.65
C MET A 1 -7.51 -1.88 -32.30
N ASP A 2 -7.99 -2.76 -31.43
CA ASP A 2 -7.39 -3.31 -30.21
C ASP A 2 -6.91 -2.33 -29.13
N GLY A 3 -7.87 -1.88 -28.32
CA GLY A 3 -7.62 -1.35 -26.98
C GLY A 3 -7.13 -2.48 -26.08
N VAL A 4 -5.81 -2.59 -25.95
CA VAL A 4 -5.17 -3.51 -25.01
C VAL A 4 -5.53 -3.05 -23.60
N ALA A 5 -6.29 -3.87 -22.88
CA ALA A 5 -6.51 -3.69 -21.46
C ALA A 5 -5.14 -3.74 -20.75
N ALA A 6 -4.80 -2.67 -20.05
CA ALA A 6 -3.59 -2.56 -19.27
C ALA A 6 -3.66 -3.55 -18.10
N TYR A 7 -2.78 -4.55 -18.09
CA TYR A 7 -2.70 -5.53 -17.02
C TYR A 7 -2.07 -4.88 -15.79
N ALA A 8 -2.80 -4.83 -14.67
CA ALA A 8 -2.24 -4.62 -13.35
C ALA A 8 -1.70 -5.97 -12.87
N ASN A 9 -0.49 -6.02 -12.31
CA ASN A 9 -0.08 -7.19 -11.54
C ASN A 9 -0.86 -7.15 -10.23
N VAL A 10 -1.82 -8.05 -10.10
CA VAL A 10 -2.63 -8.25 -8.91
C VAL A 10 -1.91 -9.26 -8.02
N PHE A 11 -1.52 -8.87 -6.81
CA PHE A 11 -0.96 -9.82 -5.83
C PHE A 11 -2.04 -10.42 -4.91
N SER A 12 -3.26 -10.60 -5.42
CA SER A 12 -4.36 -11.20 -4.66
C SER A 12 -5.24 -12.07 -5.53
N ASP A 13 -5.63 -13.21 -4.93
CA ASP A 13 -6.61 -14.16 -5.43
C ASP A 13 -7.96 -13.50 -5.73
N GLU A 14 -8.63 -14.09 -6.72
CA GLU A 14 -9.77 -13.68 -7.51
C GLU A 14 -10.95 -13.14 -6.70
N PHE A 15 -11.64 -12.16 -7.31
CA PHE A 15 -13.03 -11.79 -7.05
C PHE A 15 -13.58 -12.26 -5.69
N ASN A 16 -13.45 -11.37 -4.70
CA ASN A 16 -14.32 -11.27 -3.52
C ASN A 16 -13.83 -11.81 -2.15
N ARG A 17 -12.54 -12.13 -1.91
CA ARG A 17 -12.15 -12.70 -0.59
C ARG A 17 -10.83 -12.30 0.08
N MET A 18 -9.91 -11.56 -0.52
CA MET A 18 -8.62 -11.21 0.11
C MET A 18 -8.21 -9.76 -0.09
N GLY A 19 -7.28 -9.27 0.74
CA GLY A 19 -6.67 -7.96 0.52
C GLY A 19 -5.92 -7.93 -0.81
N VAL A 20 -6.02 -6.83 -1.53
CA VAL A 20 -5.51 -6.65 -2.89
C VAL A 20 -4.30 -5.73 -2.90
N VAL A 21 -3.29 -6.04 -3.71
CA VAL A 21 -2.25 -5.09 -4.13
C VAL A 21 -2.22 -5.01 -5.65
N LEU A 22 -2.37 -3.81 -6.20
CA LEU A 22 -2.25 -3.50 -7.62
C LEU A 22 -1.00 -2.65 -7.83
N HIS A 23 -0.17 -3.03 -8.80
CA HIS A 23 0.93 -2.18 -9.27
C HIS A 23 0.63 -1.68 -10.68
N ASN A 24 0.58 -0.35 -10.87
CA ASN A 24 0.53 0.20 -12.22
C ASN A 24 1.92 0.26 -12.84
N THR A 25 2.28 -0.77 -13.60
CA THR A 25 3.54 -0.83 -14.35
C THR A 25 3.52 -0.06 -15.68
N ASN A 26 2.40 0.61 -16.01
CA ASN A 26 2.21 1.28 -17.30
C ASN A 26 2.59 2.76 -17.25
N LYS A 27 2.66 3.41 -18.42
CA LYS A 27 2.92 4.86 -18.54
C LYS A 27 1.64 5.71 -18.41
N ASP A 28 0.48 5.08 -18.40
CA ASP A 28 -0.83 5.73 -18.31
C ASP A 28 -1.34 5.79 -16.87
N LYS A 29 -2.17 6.78 -16.56
CA LYS A 29 -2.65 7.08 -15.19
C LYS A 29 -3.81 6.18 -14.69
N TYR A 30 -4.17 5.16 -15.45
CA TYR A 30 -5.33 4.32 -15.17
C TYR A 30 -4.92 2.85 -15.09
N ALA A 31 -5.26 2.21 -13.98
CA ALA A 31 -5.13 0.77 -13.80
C ALA A 31 -6.53 0.16 -13.69
N LYS A 32 -6.80 -0.87 -14.50
CA LYS A 32 -8.08 -1.60 -14.45
C LYS A 32 -7.92 -2.83 -13.56
N TYR A 33 -8.92 -3.06 -12.69
CA TYR A 33 -9.06 -4.30 -11.94
C TYR A 33 -10.52 -4.74 -11.98
N GLY A 34 -10.79 -5.89 -12.61
CA GLY A 34 -12.15 -6.33 -12.89
C GLY A 34 -12.90 -5.33 -13.80
N LEU A 35 -14.05 -4.85 -13.35
CA LEU A 35 -14.86 -3.85 -14.05
C LEU A 35 -14.52 -2.40 -13.65
N ASP A 36 -13.67 -2.22 -12.63
CA ASP A 36 -13.35 -0.92 -12.05
C ASP A 36 -12.06 -0.32 -12.65
N GLU A 37 -12.03 1.00 -12.76
CA GLU A 37 -10.88 1.78 -13.20
C GLU A 37 -10.39 2.66 -12.05
N TYR A 38 -9.14 2.46 -11.64
CA TYR A 38 -8.50 3.23 -10.59
C TYR A 38 -7.53 4.26 -11.18
N ASN A 39 -7.60 5.49 -10.66
CA ASN A 39 -6.67 6.57 -10.99
C ASN A 39 -5.33 6.37 -10.26
N LEU A 40 -4.53 5.42 -10.74
CA LEU A 40 -3.25 5.03 -10.16
C LEU A 40 -2.15 5.48 -11.13
N ALA A 41 -1.32 6.45 -10.76
CA ALA A 41 -0.27 6.95 -11.64
C ALA A 41 0.81 5.86 -11.91
N PRO A 42 1.62 6.02 -12.98
CA PRO A 42 2.73 5.12 -13.27
C PRO A 42 3.63 4.87 -12.05
N GLY A 43 3.90 3.60 -11.75
CA GLY A 43 4.75 3.17 -10.63
C GLY A 43 4.07 3.21 -9.25
N GLN A 44 2.83 3.69 -9.16
CA GLN A 44 2.09 3.67 -7.90
C GLN A 44 1.51 2.29 -7.60
N LEU A 45 1.38 2.02 -6.31
CA LEU A 45 0.73 0.84 -5.77
C LEU A 45 -0.62 1.23 -5.18
N LEU A 46 -1.64 0.37 -5.34
CA LEU A 46 -2.90 0.45 -4.62
C LEU A 46 -3.05 -0.80 -3.76
N PHE A 47 -3.55 -0.58 -2.56
CA PHE A 47 -3.82 -1.57 -1.54
C PHE A 47 -5.30 -1.50 -1.21
N HIS A 48 -5.90 -2.64 -0.91
CA HIS A 48 -7.26 -2.67 -0.37
C HIS A 48 -7.35 -3.81 0.64
N PRO A 49 -7.80 -3.58 1.89
CA PRO A 49 -8.00 -4.66 2.83
C PRO A 49 -9.10 -5.62 2.34
N GLY A 50 -9.06 -6.85 2.81
CA GLY A 50 -10.08 -7.86 2.51
C GLY A 50 -11.17 -7.92 3.58
N PRO A 51 -12.23 -8.70 3.35
CA PRO A 51 -13.23 -8.98 4.38
C PRO A 51 -12.60 -9.68 5.60
N ASN A 52 -13.34 -9.72 6.72
CA ASN A 52 -12.94 -10.41 7.96
C ASN A 52 -11.62 -9.91 8.58
N ASN A 53 -11.36 -8.60 8.54
CA ASN A 53 -10.12 -7.97 9.03
C ASN A 53 -8.85 -8.46 8.32
N THR A 54 -8.97 -8.91 7.07
CA THR A 54 -7.80 -9.32 6.29
C THR A 54 -7.00 -8.09 5.87
N ARG A 55 -5.72 -8.03 6.25
CA ARG A 55 -4.81 -6.95 5.85
C ARG A 55 -4.22 -7.20 4.48
N ALA A 56 -4.07 -6.14 3.68
CA ALA A 56 -3.19 -6.15 2.52
C ALA A 56 -1.77 -5.80 2.98
N CYS A 57 -0.75 -6.47 2.46
CA CYS A 57 0.64 -6.30 2.90
C CYS A 57 1.59 -6.24 1.70
N ILE A 58 2.52 -5.28 1.73
CA ILE A 58 3.74 -5.32 0.92
C ILE A 58 4.94 -5.49 1.83
N ARG A 59 5.88 -6.34 1.41
CA ARG A 59 7.12 -6.61 2.12
C ARG A 59 8.33 -6.17 1.29
N PHE A 60 9.21 -5.41 1.91
CA PHE A 60 10.56 -5.15 1.40
C PHE A 60 11.55 -5.93 2.26
N THR A 61 12.34 -6.80 1.64
CA THR A 61 13.44 -7.50 2.30
C THR A 61 14.73 -6.72 2.09
N VAL A 62 15.41 -6.40 3.17
CA VAL A 62 16.64 -5.61 3.20
C VAL A 62 17.74 -6.39 2.48
N PRO A 63 18.33 -5.85 1.40
CA PRO A 63 19.29 -6.57 0.57
C PRO A 63 20.71 -6.61 1.15
N SER A 64 21.05 -5.69 2.03
CA SER A 64 22.35 -5.61 2.69
C SER A 64 22.23 -4.83 4.00
N ALA A 65 23.08 -5.13 4.97
CA ALA A 65 23.08 -4.41 6.24
C ALA A 65 23.59 -2.98 6.04
N ASP A 66 22.76 -1.99 6.36
CA ASP A 66 23.10 -0.57 6.23
C ASP A 66 22.14 0.31 7.05
N THR A 67 22.42 1.61 7.05
CA THR A 67 21.49 2.65 7.48
C THR A 67 20.56 3.01 6.32
N TYR A 68 19.26 3.02 6.56
CA TYR A 68 18.23 3.30 5.57
C TYR A 68 17.44 4.56 5.89
N HIS A 69 16.95 5.19 4.83
CA HIS A 69 15.96 6.25 4.84
C HIS A 69 14.68 5.72 4.20
N ILE A 70 13.56 5.87 4.90
CA ILE A 70 12.24 5.39 4.47
C ILE A 70 11.30 6.58 4.42
N ASP A 71 10.69 6.80 3.25
CA ASP A 71 9.61 7.76 3.08
C ASP A 71 8.42 7.08 2.37
N ALA A 72 7.35 6.84 3.12
CA ALA A 72 6.13 6.19 2.64
C ALA A 72 4.94 7.14 2.82
N VAL A 73 4.29 7.49 1.71
CA VAL A 73 3.13 8.38 1.65
C VAL A 73 1.91 7.59 1.16
N PHE A 74 0.83 7.68 1.93
CA PHE A 74 -0.41 6.94 1.73
C PHE A 74 -1.54 7.89 1.34
N PHE A 75 -2.33 7.53 0.34
CA PHE A 75 -3.47 8.33 -0.13
C PHE A 75 -4.73 7.48 -0.13
N THR A 76 -5.77 7.91 0.58
CA THR A 76 -7.10 7.29 0.45
C THR A 76 -7.60 7.37 -0.99
N THR A 77 -8.19 6.29 -1.50
CA THR A 77 -8.89 6.29 -2.81
C THR A 77 -10.34 6.70 -2.71
N ALA A 78 -10.93 6.70 -1.50
CA ALA A 78 -12.31 7.12 -1.31
C ALA A 78 -12.49 8.61 -1.62
N GLY A 79 -13.56 8.92 -2.35
CA GLY A 79 -13.91 10.29 -2.71
C GLY A 79 -14.34 11.14 -1.51
N PRO A 80 -14.29 12.48 -1.63
CA PRO A 80 -14.67 13.41 -0.57
C PRO A 80 -16.15 13.35 -0.17
N GLU A 81 -16.98 12.66 -0.93
CA GLU A 81 -18.40 12.41 -0.66
C GLU A 81 -18.65 11.19 0.23
N ILE A 82 -17.69 10.27 0.34
CA ILE A 82 -17.84 9.07 1.15
C ILE A 82 -17.61 9.44 2.62
N PRO A 83 -18.60 9.24 3.52
CA PRO A 83 -18.42 9.49 4.94
C PRO A 83 -17.43 8.47 5.52
N GLY A 84 -16.25 8.95 5.91
CA GLY A 84 -15.27 8.20 6.69
C GLY A 84 -14.76 6.89 6.07
N PRO A 85 -13.92 6.92 5.00
CA PRO A 85 -12.97 5.84 4.80
C PRO A 85 -12.16 5.70 6.09
N SER A 86 -12.15 4.49 6.62
CA SER A 86 -11.72 4.16 7.96
C SER A 86 -10.73 3.04 7.74
N THR A 87 -9.49 3.40 7.46
CA THR A 87 -8.42 2.43 7.25
C THR A 87 -7.28 2.73 8.20
N ASP A 88 -6.61 1.67 8.68
CA ASP A 88 -5.38 1.72 9.45
C ASP A 88 -4.20 1.33 8.58
N ILE A 89 -3.15 2.14 8.61
CA ILE A 89 -1.86 1.84 7.99
C ILE A 89 -0.86 1.44 9.08
N HIS A 90 -0.05 0.43 8.79
CA HIS A 90 0.96 -0.10 9.70
C HIS A 90 2.30 -0.22 9.00
N LEU A 91 3.36 0.08 9.74
CA LEU A 91 4.73 -0.28 9.40
C LEU A 91 5.29 -1.16 10.51
N SER A 92 5.80 -2.32 10.12
CA SER A 92 6.45 -3.29 11.01
C SER A 92 7.82 -3.69 10.49
N ILE A 93 8.73 -4.05 11.40
CA ILE A 93 10.03 -4.66 11.10
C ILE A 93 10.04 -6.03 11.73
N ASN A 94 10.27 -7.08 10.94
CA ASN A 94 10.29 -8.45 11.43
C ASN A 94 9.03 -8.83 12.24
N ASN A 95 7.85 -8.40 11.76
CA ASN A 95 6.53 -8.49 12.42
C ASN A 95 6.37 -7.69 13.73
N VAL A 96 7.33 -6.86 14.13
CA VAL A 96 7.20 -5.95 15.27
C VAL A 96 6.72 -4.60 14.77
N GLU A 97 5.54 -4.14 15.23
CA GLU A 97 4.98 -2.85 14.83
C GLU A 97 5.91 -1.70 15.26
N LEU A 98 6.32 -0.90 14.28
CA LEU A 98 7.10 0.31 14.48
C LEU A 98 6.19 1.54 14.59
N ARG A 99 5.16 1.60 13.74
CA ARG A 99 4.18 2.69 13.74
C ARG A 99 2.87 2.26 13.10
N SER A 100 1.78 2.79 13.62
CA SER A 100 0.45 2.68 13.02
C SER A 100 -0.26 4.04 13.03
N LEU A 101 -1.19 4.24 12.09
CA LEU A 101 -2.01 5.45 11.98
C LEU A 101 -3.39 5.11 11.43
N TRP A 102 -4.43 5.69 12.03
CA TRP A 102 -5.76 5.74 11.42
C TRP A 102 -5.80 6.81 10.34
N LEU A 103 -6.04 6.40 9.10
CA LEU A 103 -6.15 7.30 7.97
C LEU A 103 -7.61 7.77 7.81
N LYS A 104 -7.97 8.85 8.51
CA LYS A 104 -9.28 9.49 8.38
C LYS A 104 -9.23 10.61 7.34
N ARG A 105 -9.74 10.34 6.13
CA ARG A 105 -9.99 11.31 5.03
C ARG A 105 -8.79 12.13 4.52
N ASN A 106 -7.56 11.62 4.53
CA ASN A 106 -6.40 12.43 4.16
C ASN A 106 -5.21 11.60 3.66
N ILE A 107 -4.07 12.26 3.54
CA ILE A 107 -2.75 11.69 3.31
C ILE A 107 -2.16 11.22 4.63
N GLY A 108 -1.58 10.02 4.65
CA GLY A 108 -0.77 9.49 5.75
C GLY A 108 0.69 9.47 5.35
N ARG A 109 1.61 9.58 6.31
CA ARG A 109 3.04 9.50 6.03
C ARG A 109 3.81 8.82 7.14
N PHE A 110 4.69 7.92 6.76
CA PHE A 110 5.74 7.34 7.58
C PHE A 110 7.09 7.78 7.03
N ALA A 111 7.83 8.53 7.84
CA ALA A 111 9.18 8.98 7.52
C ALA A 111 10.12 8.56 8.65
N PHE A 112 11.19 7.86 8.29
CA PHE A 112 12.25 7.42 9.20
C PHE A 112 13.59 7.73 8.56
N ASP A 113 14.38 8.53 9.26
CA ASP A 113 15.75 8.83 8.90
C ASP A 113 16.69 7.98 9.75
N ASN A 114 17.78 7.51 9.15
CA ASN A 114 18.86 6.79 9.83
C ASN A 114 18.43 5.51 10.59
N ILE A 115 17.59 4.65 9.98
CA ILE A 115 17.25 3.35 10.57
C ILE A 115 18.26 2.28 10.15
N TYR A 116 18.99 1.71 11.11
CA TYR A 116 19.88 0.59 10.81
C TYR A 116 19.08 -0.70 10.64
N LEU A 117 19.29 -1.40 9.53
CA LEU A 117 18.66 -2.67 9.21
C LEU A 117 19.71 -3.69 8.81
N ASN A 118 19.53 -4.95 9.20
CA ASN A 118 20.39 -6.06 8.79
C ASN A 118 19.93 -6.64 7.46
N GLU A 119 20.85 -7.26 6.73
CA GLU A 119 20.50 -8.09 5.57
C GLU A 119 19.47 -9.15 5.98
N GLY A 120 18.39 -9.26 5.19
CA GLY A 120 17.30 -10.21 5.44
C GLY A 120 16.23 -9.72 6.42
N ASP A 121 16.43 -8.60 7.12
CA ASP A 121 15.32 -7.93 7.83
C ASP A 121 14.22 -7.59 6.83
N TYR A 122 12.96 -7.65 7.25
CA TYR A 122 11.85 -7.25 6.39
C TYR A 122 11.00 -6.14 6.99
N LEU A 123 10.79 -5.12 6.16
CA LEU A 123 9.82 -4.05 6.37
C LEU A 123 8.48 -4.50 5.81
N GLN A 124 7.42 -4.38 6.59
CA GLN A 124 6.05 -4.66 6.15
C GLN A 124 5.20 -3.40 6.24
N PHE A 125 4.56 -3.07 5.14
CA PHE A 125 3.54 -2.03 5.05
C PHE A 125 2.20 -2.72 4.91
N GLU A 126 1.37 -2.62 5.94
CA GLU A 126 0.07 -3.28 5.98
C GLU A 126 -1.06 -2.26 6.05
N ILE A 127 -2.20 -2.63 5.46
CA ILE A 127 -3.42 -1.81 5.49
C ILE A 127 -4.58 -2.68 5.94
N GLY A 128 -5.31 -2.20 6.94
CA GLY A 128 -6.48 -2.84 7.52
C GLY A 128 -7.79 -2.09 7.25
N ASN A 129 -8.86 -2.59 7.85
CA ASN A 129 -10.23 -2.12 7.69
C ASN A 129 -10.69 -1.15 8.78
N GLY A 130 -9.73 -0.52 9.48
CA GLY A 130 -10.04 0.61 10.34
C GLY A 130 -10.80 0.31 11.62
N GLU A 131 -11.37 1.38 12.16
CA GLU A 131 -12.10 1.40 13.42
C GLU A 131 -13.51 0.81 13.26
N ASP A 132 -14.15 1.04 12.12
CA ASP A 132 -15.49 0.54 11.81
C ASP A 132 -15.50 -0.94 11.37
N LYS A 133 -14.31 -1.52 11.14
CA LYS A 133 -14.10 -2.90 10.69
C LYS A 133 -14.74 -3.20 9.35
N ASN A 134 -15.01 -2.18 8.55
CA ASN A 134 -15.65 -2.32 7.25
C ASN A 134 -14.63 -2.03 6.15
N PHE A 135 -14.28 -3.05 5.36
CA PHE A 135 -13.29 -2.91 4.29
C PHE A 135 -13.80 -2.09 3.09
N LEU A 136 -15.08 -1.76 3.02
CA LEU A 136 -15.65 -1.00 1.90
C LEU A 136 -15.07 0.41 1.87
N HIS A 137 -14.48 0.79 0.73
CA HIS A 137 -13.87 2.10 0.48
C HIS A 137 -12.56 2.37 1.23
N ASP A 138 -11.88 1.33 1.71
CA ASP A 138 -10.58 1.43 2.39
C ASP A 138 -9.38 1.24 1.46
N GLY A 139 -9.58 1.53 0.17
CA GLY A 139 -8.48 1.55 -0.78
C GLY A 139 -7.47 2.65 -0.44
N VAL A 140 -6.19 2.32 -0.51
CA VAL A 140 -5.09 3.25 -0.26
C VAL A 140 -4.03 3.11 -1.33
N GLN A 141 -3.57 4.22 -1.88
CA GLN A 141 -2.40 4.27 -2.75
C GLN A 141 -1.15 4.51 -1.93
N LEU A 142 -0.03 3.91 -2.32
CA LEU A 142 1.28 4.07 -1.69
C LEU A 142 2.29 4.60 -2.69
N ASN A 143 2.97 5.66 -2.30
CA ASN A 143 4.26 6.06 -2.85
C ASN A 143 5.33 5.81 -1.79
N ILE A 144 6.33 5.01 -2.11
CA ILE A 144 7.38 4.66 -1.16
C ILE A 144 8.76 4.79 -1.79
N THR A 145 9.66 5.40 -1.04
CA THR A 145 11.09 5.42 -1.32
C THR A 145 11.83 4.80 -0.14
N ILE A 146 12.71 3.84 -0.44
CA ILE A 146 13.63 3.24 0.54
C ILE A 146 15.03 3.37 -0.05
N THR A 147 15.92 4.07 0.63
CA THR A 147 17.30 4.30 0.19
C THR A 147 18.27 3.93 1.28
N ALA A 148 19.29 3.15 0.95
CA ALA A 148 20.44 2.91 1.83
C ALA A 148 21.38 4.12 1.75
N ASP A 149 22.02 4.44 2.87
CA ASP A 149 23.16 5.35 2.91
C ASP A 149 24.36 4.63 2.31
N THR A 150 24.56 4.77 1.01
CA THR A 150 25.77 4.25 0.38
C THR A 150 26.98 5.00 0.96
N ASN A 151 27.64 4.42 1.95
CA ASN A 151 28.99 4.81 2.35
C ASN A 151 30.00 4.55 1.22
#